data_AF-A0A4Q3KL40-F1
#
_entry.id   AF-A0A4Q3KL40-F1
#
_cell.length_a   1.000
_cell.length_b   1.000
_cell.length_c   1.000
_cell.angle_alpha   90.00
_cell.angle_beta   90.00
_cell.angle_gamma   90.00
#
_symmetry.space_group_name_H-M   'P 1'
#
loop_
_entity.id
_entity.type
_entity.pdbx_description
1 polymer ?
#
loop_
_entity_poly.entity_id
_entity_poly.type
_entity_poly.pdbx_seq_one_letter_code
_entity_poly.pdbx_strand_id
1 'polypeptide(L)'
;MESVHEIIETRGKQAALMADLDRRVVEAAAQYMADEESGIGFLYSGWCQAVLPHRRLPDGQPWQIRTQRVTLAVEPGLRPGPDGDLVPGGVAYGSRARLIMLYLQTTALRTRSREVELGGSLREWLSRMGIPQGGKSQADVREQADRISRCRFTFHVQ
;
A
#
# COMPACT_ATOMS: atom_id res chain seq x y z
N MET A 1 28.35 -5.42 -16.68
CA MET A 1 28.00 -4.08 -16.19
C MET A 1 27.69 -4.27 -14.72
N GLU A 2 28.43 -3.59 -13.85
CA GLU A 2 28.29 -3.72 -12.39
C GLU A 2 26.90 -3.22 -11.97
N SER A 3 26.22 -3.94 -11.09
CA SER A 3 24.86 -3.58 -10.67
C SER A 3 24.87 -2.41 -9.69
N VAL A 4 23.79 -1.61 -9.64
CA VAL A 4 23.67 -0.52 -8.66
C VAL A 4 23.91 -0.98 -7.21
N HIS A 5 23.54 -2.23 -6.88
CA HIS A 5 23.74 -2.82 -5.56
C HIS A 5 25.22 -3.06 -5.29
N GLU A 6 25.95 -3.64 -6.25
CA GLU A 6 27.40 -3.88 -6.16
C GLU A 6 28.17 -2.55 -6.00
N ILE A 7 27.78 -1.51 -6.73
CA ILE A 7 28.41 -0.18 -6.62
C ILE A 7 28.17 0.41 -5.23
N ILE A 8 26.94 0.33 -4.71
CA ILE A 8 26.61 0.85 -3.37
C ILE A 8 27.36 0.07 -2.28
N GLU A 9 27.44 -1.26 -2.40
CA GLU A 9 28.10 -2.13 -1.42
C GLU A 9 29.62 -1.91 -1.38
N THR A 10 30.25 -1.81 -2.55
CA THR A 10 31.72 -1.72 -2.66
C THR A 10 32.25 -0.30 -2.56
N ARG A 11 31.51 0.70 -3.06
CA ARG A 11 31.98 2.09 -3.22
C ARG A 11 31.06 3.13 -2.59
N GLY A 12 29.92 2.73 -2.03
CA GLY A 12 28.98 3.60 -1.35
C GLY A 12 28.02 4.35 -2.28
N LYS A 13 26.93 4.87 -1.68
CA LYS A 13 25.87 5.60 -2.38
C LYS A 13 26.38 6.77 -3.23
N GLN A 14 27.38 7.52 -2.76
CA GLN A 14 27.91 8.68 -3.49
C GLN A 14 28.55 8.26 -4.82
N ALA A 15 29.31 7.16 -4.84
CA ALA A 15 29.89 6.63 -6.06
C ALA A 15 28.80 6.19 -7.05
N ALA A 16 27.72 5.55 -6.57
CA ALA A 16 26.58 5.18 -7.41
C ALA A 16 25.84 6.39 -8.01
N LEU A 17 25.71 7.50 -7.26
CA LEU A 17 25.14 8.75 -7.78
C LEU A 17 26.01 9.41 -8.86
N MET A 18 27.33 9.16 -8.84
CA MET A 18 28.27 9.67 -9.85
C MET A 18 28.39 8.77 -11.08
N ALA A 19 27.84 7.55 -11.04
CA ALA A 19 27.98 6.53 -12.09
C ALA A 19 26.97 6.66 -13.25
N ASP A 20 26.41 7.85 -13.48
CA ASP A 20 25.36 8.13 -14.49
C ASP A 20 24.11 7.23 -14.38
N LEU A 21 23.82 6.74 -13.17
CA LEU A 21 22.61 5.97 -12.87
C LEU A 21 21.45 6.90 -12.50
N ASP A 22 20.21 6.47 -12.80
CA ASP A 22 19.02 7.20 -12.36
C ASP A 22 19.04 7.36 -10.83
N ARG A 23 19.02 8.61 -10.37
CA ARG A 23 19.03 8.96 -8.96
C ARG A 23 17.95 8.23 -8.16
N ARG A 24 16.75 8.04 -8.71
CA ARG A 24 15.64 7.34 -8.05
C ARG A 24 15.97 5.88 -7.81
N VAL A 25 16.68 5.25 -8.76
CA VAL A 25 17.14 3.86 -8.64
C VAL A 25 18.21 3.75 -7.56
N VAL A 26 19.18 4.67 -7.56
CA VAL A 26 20.24 4.71 -6.53
C VAL A 26 19.68 4.95 -5.13
N GLU A 27 18.74 5.89 -5.00
CA GLU A 27 18.08 6.17 -3.71
C GLU A 27 17.26 4.98 -3.21
N ALA A 28 16.50 4.31 -4.09
CA ALA A 28 15.72 3.13 -3.74
C ALA A 28 16.61 1.95 -3.33
N ALA A 29 17.67 1.65 -4.10
CA ALA A 29 18.62 0.59 -3.77
C ALA A 29 19.34 0.86 -2.45
N ALA A 30 19.81 2.10 -2.24
CA ALA A 30 20.48 2.47 -1.00
C ALA A 30 19.54 2.39 0.22
N GLN A 31 18.28 2.79 0.09
CA GLN A 31 17.28 2.63 1.16
C GLN A 31 17.01 1.17 1.48
N TYR A 32 16.84 0.34 0.45
CA TYR A 32 16.60 -1.10 0.63
C TYR A 32 17.80 -1.78 1.30
N MET A 33 19.02 -1.50 0.85
CA MET A 33 20.25 -2.09 1.41
C MET A 33 20.54 -1.62 2.84
N ALA A 34 20.06 -0.44 3.24
CA ALA A 34 20.19 0.08 4.61
C ALA A 34 19.10 -0.44 5.57
N ASP A 35 18.09 -1.14 5.06
CA ASP A 35 17.01 -1.71 5.87
C ASP A 35 17.43 -3.06 6.47
N GLU A 36 18.17 -3.00 7.58
CA GLU A 36 18.59 -4.16 8.39
C GLU A 36 17.39 -4.97 8.92
N GLU A 37 16.22 -4.32 9.00
CA GLU A 37 15.00 -4.85 9.58
C GLU A 37 13.99 -5.22 8.49
N SER A 38 14.48 -5.69 7.32
CA SER A 38 13.69 -6.15 6.18
C SER A 38 12.52 -7.05 6.62
N GLY A 39 11.40 -6.42 6.96
CA GLY A 39 10.34 -7.06 7.71
C GLY A 39 9.52 -7.93 6.78
N ILE A 40 9.33 -9.20 7.15
CA ILE A 40 8.45 -10.08 6.38
C ILE A 40 7.01 -9.56 6.47
N GLY A 41 6.49 -9.05 5.34
CA GLY A 41 5.09 -8.73 5.15
C GLY A 41 4.31 -9.95 4.67
N PHE A 42 3.07 -10.09 5.15
CA PHE A 42 2.18 -11.17 4.74
C PHE A 42 0.98 -10.59 4.00
N LEU A 43 0.66 -11.22 2.87
CA LEU A 43 -0.49 -10.87 2.03
C LEU A 43 -1.17 -12.15 1.56
N TYR A 44 -2.50 -12.20 1.60
CA TYR A 44 -3.26 -13.30 1.01
C TYR A 44 -2.92 -13.44 -0.47
N SER A 45 -2.67 -14.67 -0.91
CA SER A 45 -2.20 -14.99 -2.26
C SER A 45 -3.09 -14.45 -3.38
N GLY A 46 -4.41 -14.30 -3.13
CA GLY A 46 -5.32 -13.67 -4.07
C GLY A 46 -4.96 -12.22 -4.38
N TRP A 47 -4.49 -11.44 -3.40
CA TRP A 47 -4.03 -10.07 -3.60
C TRP A 47 -2.73 -9.97 -4.40
N CYS A 48 -1.90 -11.01 -4.39
CA CYS A 48 -0.69 -11.06 -5.21
C CYS A 48 -1.01 -11.20 -6.70
N GLN A 49 -2.15 -11.81 -7.03
CA GLN A 49 -2.61 -12.00 -8.41
C GLN A 49 -3.58 -10.89 -8.84
N ALA A 50 -4.44 -10.43 -7.94
CA ALA A 50 -5.52 -9.51 -8.21
C ALA A 50 -5.43 -8.30 -7.28
N VAL A 51 -5.01 -7.16 -7.83
CA VAL A 51 -4.72 -5.95 -7.05
C VAL A 51 -5.81 -4.88 -7.16
N LEU A 52 -5.84 -3.99 -6.16
CA LEU A 52 -6.56 -2.72 -6.22
C LEU A 52 -6.16 -1.90 -7.47
N PRO A 53 -6.97 -0.95 -7.95
CA PRO A 53 -6.59 -0.09 -9.05
C PRO A 53 -5.40 0.80 -8.66
N HIS A 54 -4.55 1.14 -9.64
CA HIS A 54 -3.42 2.05 -9.42
C HIS A 54 -3.85 3.52 -9.33
N ARG A 55 -4.90 3.89 -10.07
CA ARG A 55 -5.40 5.26 -10.14
C ARG A 55 -6.81 5.34 -9.56
N ARG A 56 -7.21 6.54 -9.16
CA ARG A 56 -8.57 6.84 -8.72
C ARG A 56 -9.55 6.57 -9.86
N LEU A 57 -10.66 5.92 -9.53
CA LEU A 57 -11.84 5.83 -10.38
C LEU A 57 -12.88 6.87 -9.94
N PRO A 58 -13.79 7.28 -10.83
CA PRO A 58 -15.02 7.97 -10.47
C PRO A 58 -15.72 7.32 -9.27
N ASP A 59 -16.30 8.15 -8.40
CA ASP A 59 -17.08 7.65 -7.28
C ASP A 59 -18.32 6.89 -7.82
N GLY A 60 -18.71 5.80 -7.15
CA GLY A 60 -19.74 4.86 -7.58
C GLY A 60 -19.27 3.81 -8.60
N GLN A 61 -18.10 3.98 -9.23
CA GLN A 61 -17.59 3.00 -10.20
C GLN A 61 -16.93 1.79 -9.49
N PRO A 62 -17.41 0.55 -9.75
CA PRO A 62 -16.76 -0.65 -9.25
C PRO A 62 -15.45 -0.93 -9.98
N TRP A 63 -14.56 -1.70 -9.33
CA TRP A 63 -13.33 -2.20 -9.93
C TRP A 63 -13.36 -3.71 -10.04
N GLN A 64 -12.89 -4.23 -11.18
CA GLN A 64 -12.70 -5.66 -11.37
C GLN A 64 -11.37 -5.92 -12.06
N ILE A 65 -10.65 -6.93 -11.57
CA ILE A 65 -9.50 -7.50 -12.26
C ILE A 65 -9.63 -9.03 -12.31
N ARG A 66 -9.36 -9.60 -13.48
CA ARG A 66 -9.43 -11.04 -13.74
C ARG A 66 -8.06 -11.57 -14.14
N THR A 67 -7.61 -12.59 -13.44
CA THR A 67 -6.44 -13.40 -13.81
C THR A 67 -6.90 -14.82 -14.18
N GLN A 68 -5.95 -15.71 -14.49
CA GLN A 68 -6.28 -17.10 -14.82
C GLN A 68 -6.89 -17.90 -13.66
N ARG A 69 -6.63 -17.53 -12.40
CA ARG A 69 -7.08 -18.31 -11.23
C ARG A 69 -7.93 -17.52 -10.25
N VAL A 70 -7.83 -16.19 -10.27
CA VAL A 70 -8.49 -15.31 -9.32
C VAL A 70 -9.15 -14.14 -10.05
N THR A 71 -10.41 -13.86 -9.69
CA THR A 71 -11.08 -12.60 -10.00
C THR A 71 -11.32 -11.83 -8.71
N LEU A 72 -10.90 -10.57 -8.67
CA LEU A 72 -11.26 -9.63 -7.61
C LEU A 72 -12.29 -8.65 -8.14
N ALA A 73 -13.41 -8.54 -7.45
CA ALA A 73 -14.37 -7.45 -7.58
C ALA A 73 -14.33 -6.57 -6.33
N VAL A 74 -14.31 -5.26 -6.53
CA VAL A 74 -14.33 -4.24 -5.47
C VAL A 74 -15.50 -3.32 -5.72
N GLU A 75 -16.47 -3.37 -4.82
CA GLU A 75 -17.65 -2.52 -4.85
C GLU A 75 -17.41 -1.31 -3.92
N PRO A 76 -17.65 -0.07 -4.39
CA PRO A 76 -17.57 1.09 -3.53
C PRO A 76 -18.73 1.11 -2.53
N GLY A 77 -18.46 1.55 -1.30
CA GLY A 77 -19.50 1.79 -0.31
C GLY A 77 -20.05 3.22 -0.38
N LEU A 78 -21.02 3.51 0.50
CA LEU A 78 -21.61 4.83 0.66
C LEU A 78 -20.85 5.66 1.71
N ARG A 79 -20.89 6.99 1.58
CA ARG A 79 -20.36 7.93 2.56
C ARG A 79 -21.32 9.11 2.78
N PRO A 80 -21.27 9.79 3.94
CA PRO A 80 -22.01 11.03 4.14
C PRO A 80 -21.56 12.10 3.13
N GLY A 81 -22.52 12.69 2.44
CA GLY A 81 -22.36 13.87 1.59
C GLY A 81 -22.35 15.16 2.41
N PRO A 82 -22.14 16.32 1.74
CA PRO A 82 -22.12 17.63 2.41
C PRO A 82 -23.40 17.94 3.19
N ASP A 83 -24.54 17.51 2.66
CA ASP A 83 -25.87 17.77 3.23
C ASP A 83 -26.33 16.66 4.19
N GLY A 84 -25.45 15.69 4.50
CA GLY A 84 -25.75 14.54 5.37
C GLY A 84 -26.33 13.31 4.65
N ASP A 85 -26.81 13.48 3.42
CA ASP A 85 -27.32 12.37 2.60
C ASP A 85 -26.21 11.39 2.20
N LEU A 86 -26.56 10.11 2.07
CA LEU A 86 -25.60 9.09 1.63
C LEU A 86 -25.33 9.23 0.13
N VAL A 87 -24.06 9.41 -0.22
CA VAL A 87 -23.58 9.46 -1.60
C VAL A 87 -22.63 8.29 -1.90
N PRO A 88 -22.55 7.82 -3.15
CA PRO A 88 -21.54 6.83 -3.53
C PRO A 88 -20.13 7.34 -3.23
N GLY A 89 -19.35 6.55 -2.49
CA GLY A 89 -17.90 6.72 -2.41
C GLY A 89 -17.22 6.10 -3.62
N GLY A 90 -15.90 6.07 -3.63
CA GLY A 90 -15.15 5.32 -4.66
C GLY A 90 -14.30 4.22 -4.04
N VAL A 91 -13.89 3.27 -4.86
CA VAL A 91 -13.05 2.14 -4.43
C VAL A 91 -11.70 2.61 -3.89
N ALA A 92 -11.10 1.83 -2.99
CA ALA A 92 -9.72 2.06 -2.53
C ALA A 92 -8.72 1.86 -3.69
N TYR A 93 -7.69 2.69 -3.75
CA TYR A 93 -6.75 2.73 -4.87
C TYR A 93 -5.32 3.14 -4.45
N GLY A 94 -4.38 2.95 -5.38
CA GLY A 94 -3.02 3.45 -5.24
C GLY A 94 -2.16 2.65 -4.25
N SER A 95 -1.00 3.21 -3.90
CA SER A 95 -0.01 2.56 -3.03
C SER A 95 -0.43 2.58 -1.55
N ARG A 96 -1.05 3.67 -1.09
CA ARG A 96 -1.47 3.81 0.32
C ARG A 96 -2.50 2.76 0.73
N ALA A 97 -3.51 2.51 -0.11
CA ALA A 97 -4.49 1.46 0.16
C ALA A 97 -3.84 0.08 0.25
N ARG A 98 -2.89 -0.23 -0.65
CA ARG A 98 -2.16 -1.51 -0.64
C ARG A 98 -1.27 -1.67 0.59
N LEU A 99 -0.58 -0.60 1.01
CA LEU A 99 0.23 -0.62 2.23
C LEU A 99 -0.63 -0.85 3.48
N ILE A 100 -1.82 -0.24 3.56
CA ILE A 100 -2.79 -0.50 4.63
C ILE A 100 -3.17 -1.98 4.64
N MET A 101 -3.57 -2.54 3.50
CA MET A 101 -3.98 -3.95 3.39
C MET A 101 -2.85 -4.91 3.78
N LEU A 102 -1.60 -4.60 3.39
CA LEU A 102 -0.42 -5.36 3.77
C LEU A 102 -0.17 -5.29 5.28
N TYR A 103 -0.23 -4.10 5.88
CA TYR A 103 -0.05 -3.91 7.32
C TYR A 103 -1.09 -4.67 8.14
N LEU A 104 -2.37 -4.57 7.76
CA LEU A 104 -3.46 -5.24 8.48
C LEU A 104 -3.30 -6.77 8.45
N GLN A 105 -3.03 -7.34 7.27
CA GLN A 105 -2.85 -8.79 7.13
C GLN A 105 -1.58 -9.28 7.83
N THR A 106 -0.48 -8.53 7.73
CA THR A 106 0.78 -8.82 8.42
C THR A 106 0.58 -8.83 9.93
N THR A 107 -0.05 -7.78 10.47
CA THR A 107 -0.25 -7.65 11.91
C THR A 107 -1.18 -8.73 12.43
N ALA A 108 -2.33 -8.96 11.77
CA ALA A 108 -3.28 -10.01 12.16
C ALA A 108 -2.65 -11.40 12.22
N LEU A 109 -1.74 -11.72 11.28
CA LEU A 109 -1.03 -13.00 11.29
C LEU A 109 0.05 -13.07 12.37
N ARG A 110 0.83 -11.98 12.55
CA ARG A 110 1.88 -11.92 13.59
C ARG A 110 1.30 -12.01 14.99
N THR A 111 0.19 -11.33 15.25
CA THR A 111 -0.49 -11.33 16.56
C THR A 111 -1.49 -12.48 16.72
N ARG A 112 -1.78 -13.22 15.63
CA ARG A 112 -2.84 -14.23 15.56
C ARG A 112 -4.20 -13.70 16.04
N SER A 113 -4.48 -12.44 15.76
CA SER A 113 -5.71 -11.76 16.16
C SER A 113 -6.46 -11.22 14.94
N ARG A 114 -7.79 -11.26 15.02
CA ARG A 114 -8.67 -10.58 14.04
C ARG A 114 -8.74 -9.08 14.31
N GLU A 115 -8.34 -8.64 15.49
CA GLU A 115 -8.25 -7.24 15.88
C GLU A 115 -6.81 -6.76 15.70
N VAL A 116 -6.66 -5.63 15.01
CA VAL A 116 -5.35 -5.06 14.68
C VAL A 116 -5.22 -3.69 15.31
N GLU A 117 -4.28 -3.58 16.27
CA GLU A 117 -3.96 -2.31 16.92
C GLU A 117 -3.15 -1.40 15.97
N LEU A 118 -3.71 -0.23 15.64
CA LEU A 118 -3.07 0.73 14.73
C LEU A 118 -2.03 1.62 15.46
N GLY A 119 -2.14 1.74 16.77
CA GLY A 119 -1.37 2.65 17.62
C GLY A 119 -2.21 3.80 18.18
N GLY A 120 -1.61 4.62 19.04
CA GLY A 120 -2.29 5.73 19.74
C GLY A 120 -2.49 6.98 18.88
N SER A 121 -1.94 7.02 17.67
CA SER A 121 -2.15 8.13 16.74
C SER A 121 -1.92 7.72 15.28
N LEU A 122 -2.48 8.50 14.34
CA LEU A 122 -2.19 8.32 12.92
C LEU A 122 -0.68 8.45 12.61
N ARG A 123 0.02 9.35 13.30
CA ARG A 123 1.47 9.52 13.15
C ARG A 123 2.20 8.22 13.49
N GLU A 124 1.84 7.60 14.60
CA GLU A 124 2.40 6.31 15.01
C GLU A 124 2.08 5.23 13.97
N TRP A 125 0.83 5.15 13.51
CA TRP A 125 0.43 4.18 12.49
C TRP A 125 1.22 4.34 11.18
N LEU A 126 1.43 5.58 10.69
CA LEU A 126 2.29 5.85 9.54
C LEU A 126 3.73 5.40 9.79
N SER A 127 4.25 5.63 10.99
CA SER A 127 5.60 5.21 11.36
C SER A 127 5.74 3.68 11.31
N ARG A 128 4.75 2.95 11.86
CA ARG A 128 4.70 1.47 11.81
C ARG A 128 4.60 0.93 10.39
N MET A 129 4.01 1.68 9.46
CA MET A 129 3.93 1.33 8.04
C MET A 129 5.17 1.77 7.22
N GLY A 130 6.19 2.39 7.85
CA GLY A 130 7.34 2.93 7.14
C GLY A 130 7.01 4.10 6.21
N ILE A 131 5.90 4.80 6.45
CA ILE A 131 5.45 5.92 5.62
C ILE A 131 6.04 7.23 6.15
N PRO A 132 6.75 8.01 5.30
CA PRO A 132 7.26 9.31 5.70
C PRO A 132 6.15 10.24 6.20
N GLN A 133 6.43 10.90 7.32
CA GLN A 133 5.51 11.81 7.98
C GLN A 133 5.32 13.07 7.14
N GLY A 134 4.07 13.45 6.91
CA GLY A 134 3.73 14.67 6.19
C GLY A 134 2.22 14.83 6.02
N GLY A 135 1.75 16.07 5.90
CA GLY A 135 0.31 16.38 5.80
C GLY A 135 -0.37 15.64 4.66
N LYS A 136 0.28 15.57 3.48
CA LYS A 136 -0.21 14.81 2.34
C LYS A 136 -0.26 13.30 2.62
N SER A 137 0.81 12.70 3.14
CA SER A 137 0.82 11.27 3.49
C SER A 137 -0.30 10.91 4.47
N GLN A 138 -0.54 11.76 5.48
CA GLN A 138 -1.61 11.55 6.44
C GLN A 138 -3.00 11.68 5.80
N ALA A 139 -3.22 12.67 4.94
CA ALA A 139 -4.47 12.83 4.21
C ALA A 139 -4.74 11.62 3.30
N ASP A 140 -3.74 11.18 2.54
CA ASP A 140 -3.86 10.04 1.63
C ASP A 140 -4.16 8.73 2.39
N VAL A 141 -3.49 8.50 3.54
CA VAL A 141 -3.76 7.31 4.37
C VAL A 141 -5.17 7.35 4.97
N ARG A 142 -5.61 8.51 5.48
CA ARG A 142 -7.00 8.66 5.99
C ARG A 142 -8.02 8.40 4.89
N GLU A 143 -7.83 8.98 3.71
CA GLU A 143 -8.73 8.80 2.57
C GLU A 143 -8.83 7.31 2.20
N GLN A 144 -7.68 6.65 2.04
CA GLN A 144 -7.68 5.23 1.64
C GLN A 144 -8.20 4.32 2.75
N ALA A 145 -7.96 4.62 4.03
CA ALA A 145 -8.52 3.88 5.14
C ALA A 145 -10.06 3.98 5.19
N ASP A 146 -10.63 5.18 4.99
CA ASP A 146 -12.08 5.37 4.90
C ASP A 146 -12.68 4.66 3.67
N ARG A 147 -12.00 4.69 2.52
CA ARG A 147 -12.45 3.92 1.35
C ARG A 147 -12.43 2.41 1.63
N ILE A 148 -11.36 1.90 2.22
CA ILE A 148 -11.23 0.46 2.55
C ILE A 148 -12.35 0.02 3.50
N SER A 149 -12.65 0.80 4.54
CA SER A 149 -13.68 0.43 5.53
C SER A 149 -15.09 0.36 4.94
N ARG A 150 -15.32 1.02 3.80
CA ARG A 150 -16.61 1.06 3.09
C ARG A 150 -16.68 0.09 1.91
N CYS A 151 -15.54 -0.28 1.33
CA CYS A 151 -15.51 -1.17 0.17
C CYS A 151 -15.91 -2.60 0.54
N ARG A 152 -16.57 -3.29 -0.40
CA ARG A 152 -16.73 -4.73 -0.36
C ARG A 152 -15.76 -5.40 -1.32
N PHE A 153 -14.93 -6.28 -0.79
CA PHE A 153 -13.97 -7.06 -1.57
C PHE A 153 -14.50 -8.49 -1.75
N THR A 154 -14.64 -8.91 -3.00
CA THR A 154 -15.10 -10.26 -3.35
C THR A 154 -14.04 -10.95 -4.20
N PHE A 155 -13.52 -12.06 -3.69
CA PHE A 155 -12.59 -12.93 -4.41
C PHE A 155 -13.34 -14.15 -4.96
N HIS A 156 -13.19 -14.40 -6.25
CA HIS A 156 -13.59 -15.65 -6.88
C HIS A 156 -12.33 -16.41 -7.25
N VAL A 157 -12.10 -17.55 -6.59
CA VAL A 157 -10.97 -18.46 -6.83
C VAL A 157 -11.49 -19.66 -7.58
N GLN A 158 -10.81 -20.03 -8.67
CA GLN A 158 -11.12 -21.21 -9.50
C GLN A 158 -10.36 -22.44 -9.05
#